data_AF-A0A498HQS8-F1
#
_entry.id   AF-A0A498HQS8-F1
#
_cell.length_a   1.000
_cell.length_b   1.000
_cell.length_c   1.000
_cell.angle_alpha   90.00
_cell.angle_beta   90.00
_cell.angle_gamma   90.00
#
_symmetry.space_group_name_H-M   'P 1'
#
loop_
_entity.id
_entity.type
_entity.pdbx_description
1 polymer ?
#
loop_
_entity_poly.entity_id
_entity_poly.type
_entity_poly.pdbx_seq_one_letter_code
_entity_poly.pdbx_strand_id
1 'polypeptide(L)'
;MEQFKGQPRLPKFALPKRYDLRLKPDLKACKFSGSVAILVDIVSETRFIVLNAAELSVNAVSVSFTHTDSSNVYYILLISSDHPCN
;
A
#
# COMPACT_ATOMS: atom_id res chain seq x y z
N MET A 1 6.54 -16.00 4.98
CA MET A 1 5.51 -15.24 4.24
C MET A 1 4.47 -16.13 3.54
N GLU A 2 4.72 -17.43 3.37
CA GLU A 2 3.78 -18.36 2.72
C GLU A 2 2.43 -18.52 3.44
N GLN A 3 2.36 -18.22 4.73
CA GLN A 3 1.15 -18.39 5.55
C GLN A 3 -0.10 -17.64 5.03
N PHE A 4 0.08 -16.52 4.33
CA PHE A 4 -1.04 -15.68 3.87
C PHE A 4 -1.30 -15.77 2.37
N LYS A 5 -0.43 -16.46 1.62
CA LYS A 5 -0.65 -16.67 0.18
C LYS A 5 -1.87 -17.57 -0.02
N GLY A 6 -2.75 -17.19 -0.94
CA GLY A 6 -3.99 -17.93 -1.23
C GLY A 6 -5.12 -17.72 -0.21
N GLN A 7 -4.90 -16.93 0.86
CA GLN A 7 -5.98 -16.56 1.77
C GLN A 7 -6.72 -15.34 1.23
N PRO A 8 -8.06 -15.38 1.10
CA PRO A 8 -8.84 -14.27 0.55
C PRO A 8 -8.97 -13.08 1.52
N ARG A 9 -8.58 -13.25 2.78
CA ARG A 9 -8.66 -12.22 3.82
C ARG A 9 -7.28 -11.84 4.30
N LEU A 10 -7.05 -10.54 4.47
CA LEU A 10 -5.81 -10.02 5.03
C LEU A 10 -5.69 -10.37 6.52
N PRO A 11 -4.45 -10.47 7.04
CA PRO A 11 -4.20 -10.60 8.46
C PRO A 11 -4.78 -9.43 9.27
N LYS A 12 -5.14 -9.69 10.53
CA LYS A 12 -5.81 -8.70 11.41
C LYS A 12 -4.87 -7.94 12.35
N PHE A 13 -3.56 -8.09 12.21
CA PHE A 13 -2.58 -7.43 13.09
C PHE A 13 -2.39 -5.93 12.80
N ALA A 14 -2.89 -5.46 11.65
CA ALA A 14 -2.75 -4.09 11.17
C ALA A 14 -4.12 -3.55 10.74
N LEU A 15 -4.60 -2.50 11.41
CA LEU A 15 -5.92 -1.90 11.17
C LEU A 15 -5.75 -0.54 10.48
N PRO A 16 -6.12 -0.39 9.20
CA PRO A 16 -6.02 0.89 8.50
C PRO A 16 -7.02 1.90 9.06
N LYS A 17 -6.59 3.14 9.21
CA LYS A 17 -7.41 4.27 9.71
C LYS A 17 -7.69 5.32 8.65
N ARG A 18 -6.71 5.60 7.80
CA ARG A 18 -6.79 6.66 6.79
C ARG A 18 -5.88 6.35 5.62
N TYR A 19 -6.34 6.73 4.44
CA TYR A 19 -5.54 6.77 3.21
C TYR A 19 -5.43 8.22 2.74
N ASP A 20 -4.21 8.65 2.43
CA ASP A 20 -3.95 9.81 1.58
C ASP A 20 -3.50 9.27 0.21
N LEU A 21 -4.39 9.38 -0.77
CA LEU A 21 -4.17 8.86 -2.12
C LEU A 21 -4.00 10.01 -3.09
N ARG A 22 -2.89 10.00 -3.83
CA ARG A 22 -2.62 10.92 -4.92
C ARG A 22 -2.44 10.14 -6.19
N LEU A 23 -3.26 10.43 -7.19
CA LEU A 23 -3.15 9.85 -8.52
C LEU A 23 -2.83 10.95 -9.52
N LYS A 24 -1.92 10.62 -10.43
CA LYS A 24 -1.57 11.39 -11.62
C LYS A 24 -1.87 10.52 -12.85
N PRO A 25 -3.08 10.65 -13.41
CA PRO A 25 -3.44 9.97 -14.64
C PRO A 25 -2.61 10.50 -15.83
N ASP A 26 -2.22 9.59 -16.71
CA ASP A 26 -1.72 9.87 -18.06
C ASP A 26 -2.74 9.31 -19.06
N LEU A 27 -3.54 10.21 -19.63
CA LEU A 27 -4.61 9.83 -20.56
C LEU A 27 -4.07 9.40 -21.93
N LYS A 28 -2.85 9.81 -22.31
CA LYS A 28 -2.26 9.41 -23.60
C LYS A 28 -1.70 8.00 -23.54
N ALA A 29 -1.00 7.68 -22.44
CA ALA A 29 -0.52 6.35 -22.18
C ALA A 29 -1.61 5.41 -21.63
N CYS A 30 -2.76 5.97 -21.27
CA CYS A 30 -3.82 5.31 -20.52
C CYS A 30 -3.30 4.56 -19.28
N LYS A 31 -2.46 5.26 -18.51
CA LYS A 31 -1.83 4.76 -17.28
C LYS A 31 -2.06 5.74 -16.14
N PHE A 32 -1.70 5.34 -14.93
CA PHE A 32 -1.55 6.27 -13.83
C PHE A 32 -0.22 6.03 -13.09
N SER A 33 0.26 7.10 -12.47
CA SER A 33 1.27 7.05 -11.41
C SER A 33 0.71 7.75 -10.18
N GLY A 34 1.31 7.54 -9.02
CA GLY A 34 0.79 8.15 -7.81
C GLY A 34 1.53 7.74 -6.56
N SER A 35 0.99 8.18 -5.44
CA SER A 35 1.45 7.82 -4.11
C SER A 35 0.26 7.49 -3.22
N VAL A 36 0.47 6.56 -2.29
CA VAL A 36 -0.45 6.30 -1.20
C VAL A 36 0.30 6.43 0.12
N ALA A 37 -0.26 7.19 1.06
CA ALA A 37 0.13 7.15 2.46
C ALA A 37 -0.99 6.47 3.28
N ILE A 38 -0.68 5.40 3.99
CA ILE A 38 -1.64 4.63 4.79
C ILE A 38 -1.33 4.86 6.26
N LEU A 39 -2.29 5.38 7.02
CA LEU A 39 -2.23 5.39 8.49
C LEU A 39 -2.77 4.07 9.02
N VAL A 40 -2.00 3.37 9.83
CA VAL A 40 -2.35 2.05 10.36
C VAL A 40 -2.05 1.95 11.85
N ASP A 41 -2.96 1.34 12.60
CA ASP A 41 -2.73 0.90 13.97
C ASP A 41 -2.19 -0.54 13.97
N ILE A 42 -1.06 -0.77 14.64
CA ILE A 42 -0.53 -2.11 14.84
C ILE A 42 -1.03 -2.65 16.18
N VAL A 43 -1.96 -3.60 16.12
CA VAL A 43 -2.65 -4.15 17.30
C VAL A 43 -2.07 -5.48 17.78
N SER A 44 -1.13 -6.05 17.02
CA SER A 44 -0.37 -7.24 17.39
C SER A 44 1.03 -7.13 16.81
N GLU A 45 2.04 -7.60 17.55
CA GLU A 45 3.43 -7.59 17.09
C GLU A 45 3.58 -8.24 15.72
N THR A 46 4.25 -7.55 14.80
CA THR A 46 4.49 -8.03 13.44
C THR A 46 5.77 -7.41 12.89
N ARG A 47 6.37 -8.08 11.89
CA ARG A 47 7.55 -7.61 11.17
C ARG A 47 7.27 -7.30 9.69
N PHE A 48 6.01 -7.41 9.27
CA PHE A 48 5.59 -7.21 7.90
C PHE A 48 4.15 -6.72 7.85
N ILE A 49 3.80 -6.04 6.77
CA ILE A 49 2.41 -5.68 6.44
C ILE A 49 2.05 -6.35 5.13
N VAL A 50 0.83 -6.90 5.07
CA VAL A 50 0.28 -7.51 3.85
C VAL A 50 -0.77 -6.56 3.29
N LEU A 51 -0.64 -6.23 2.00
CA LEU A 51 -1.55 -5.33 1.27
C LEU A 51 -2.05 -6.04 0.02
N ASN A 52 -3.21 -5.62 -0.48
CA ASN A 52 -3.68 -6.03 -1.80
C ASN A 52 -3.02 -5.17 -2.88
N ALA A 53 -2.62 -5.80 -3.98
CA ALA A 53 -2.17 -5.15 -5.20
C ALA A 53 -2.65 -5.99 -6.39
N ALA A 54 -3.46 -5.40 -7.26
CA ALA A 54 -3.92 -6.04 -8.49
C ALA A 54 -3.54 -5.11 -9.65
N GLU A 55 -2.79 -5.64 -10.62
CA GLU A 55 -2.34 -4.91 -11.82
C GLU A 55 -1.59 -3.60 -11.50
N LEU A 56 -0.85 -3.62 -10.39
CA LEU A 56 -0.16 -2.47 -9.83
C LEU A 56 1.32 -2.77 -9.62
N SER A 57 2.16 -1.93 -10.22
CA SER A 57 3.58 -1.83 -9.90
C SER A 57 3.78 -0.96 -8.68
N VAL A 58 4.55 -1.48 -7.72
CA VAL A 58 4.98 -0.75 -6.52
C VAL A 58 6.49 -0.57 -6.58
N ASN A 59 6.96 0.67 -6.49
CA ASN A 59 8.40 0.93 -6.45
C ASN A 59 8.95 0.63 -5.05
N ALA A 60 9.71 -0.45 -4.89
CA ALA A 60 10.26 -0.87 -3.60
C ALA A 60 11.13 0.21 -2.93
N VAL A 61 11.84 1.04 -3.69
CA VAL A 61 12.71 2.12 -3.17
C VAL A 61 11.87 3.25 -2.56
N SER A 62 10.61 3.36 -2.94
CA SER A 62 9.70 4.40 -2.42
C SER A 62 8.99 4.04 -1.13
N VAL A 63 9.16 2.81 -0.64
CA VAL A 63 8.45 2.34 0.55
C VAL A 63 9.13 2.90 1.80
N SER A 64 8.40 3.68 2.58
CA SER A 64 8.89 4.22 3.85
C SER A 64 7.88 4.06 4.98
N PHE A 65 8.40 3.89 6.19
CA PHE A 65 7.64 3.73 7.41
C PHE A 65 7.95 4.92 8.32
N THR A 66 6.92 5.59 8.83
CA THR A 66 7.10 6.69 9.78
C THR A 66 6.21 6.45 10.98
N HIS A 67 6.81 6.39 12.17
CA HIS A 67 6.08 6.31 13.41
C HIS A 67 5.58 7.71 13.79
N THR A 68 4.34 7.83 14.23
CA THR A 68 3.86 9.05 14.89
C THR A 68 3.72 8.82 16.38
N ASP A 69 3.90 9.88 17.17
CA ASP A 69 3.97 9.81 18.65
C ASP A 69 2.76 9.12 19.31
N SER A 70 1.65 9.01 18.59
CA SER A 70 0.51 8.14 18.89
C SER A 70 0.56 6.89 18.01
N SER A 71 0.94 5.71 18.54
CA SER A 71 0.88 4.29 18.07
C SER A 71 0.59 3.92 16.59
N ASN A 72 0.73 4.86 15.68
CA ASN A 72 0.21 4.82 14.33
C ASN A 72 1.41 4.98 13.40
N VAL A 73 1.43 4.14 12.37
CA VAL A 73 2.51 4.13 11.38
C VAL A 73 1.95 4.62 10.05
N TYR A 74 2.66 5.55 9.42
CA TYR A 74 2.45 5.93 8.03
C TYR A 74 3.26 5.03 7.11
N TYR A 75 2.62 4.52 6.08
CA TYR A 75 3.24 3.76 4.99
C TYR A 75 3.11 4.55 3.71
N ILE A 76 4.22 5.04 3.17
CA ILE A 76 4.22 5.76 1.90
C ILE A 76 4.72 4.81 0.81
N LEU A 77 3.98 4.70 -0.30
CA LEU A 77 4.36 3.91 -1.47
C LEU A 77 4.07 4.69 -2.74
N LEU A 78 5.01 4.71 -3.68
CA LEU A 78 4.75 5.09 -5.07
C LEU A 78 4.17 3.91 -5.83
N ILE A 79 3.09 4.19 -6.55
CA ILE A 79 2.28 3.20 -7.26
C ILE A 79 2.07 3.61 -8.71
N SER A 80 1.98 2.64 -9.60
CA SER A 80 1.65 2.86 -11.01
C SER A 80 0.90 1.68 -11.60
N SER A 81 0.04 1.93 -12.58
CA SER A 81 -0.63 0.87 -13.34
C SER A 81 0.35 0.07 -14.20
N ASP A 82 0.22 -1.25 -14.22
CA ASP A 82 1.07 -2.12 -15.05
C ASP A 82 0.77 -1.97 -16.55
N HIS A 83 -0.52 -1.94 -16.92
CA HIS A 83 -0.97 -1.99 -18.31
C HIS A 83 -1.68 -0.70 -18.76
N PRO A 84 -1.53 -0.28 -20.03
CA PRO A 84 -2.37 0.74 -20.63
C PRO A 84 -3.82 0.22 -20.76
N CYS A 85 -4.82 1.12 -20.75
CA CYS A 85 -6.19 0.71 -21.06
C CYS A 85 -6.28 0.07 -22.45
N ASN A 86 -7.12 -0.97 -22.52
CA ASN A 86 -7.47 -1.77 -23.69
C ASN A 86 -7.65 -0.97 -24.98
#